data_AF-A0A2I1H860-F1
#
_entry.id   AF-A0A2I1H860-F1
#
_cell.length_a   1.000
_cell.length_b   1.000
_cell.length_c   1.000
_cell.angle_alpha   90.00
_cell.angle_beta   90.00
_cell.angle_gamma   90.00
#
_symmetry.space_group_name_H-M   'P 1'
#
loop_
_entity.id
_entity.type
_entity.pdbx_description
1 polymer ?
#
loop_
_entity_poly.entity_id
_entity_poly.type
_entity_poly.pdbx_seq_one_letter_code
_entity_poly.pdbx_strand_id
1 'polypeptide(L)'
;MVNNKSKPGRKQNGVWTYFKQTPLKSAGHYSGECKFCHKKWQRAYIGILQSHLANECTDCPEEIQNYWLGFIAAKDSLDDDDSASIASSTGSNKKRKVASNGQTEIDDFFENRELPESKAAAIDRALIRAFVCCGIPFAVIDSPFFRELLYQLRPNYTPPTRKVLSESLLNQETSRVNKAINKELEHSQNLTLGNYFLSSRS
;
A
#
# COMPACT_ATOMS: atom_id res chain seq x y z
N MET A 1 -1.62 -1.72 -54.26
CA MET A 1 -1.25 -2.53 -53.07
C MET A 1 -0.72 -1.57 -52.01
N VAL A 2 -1.56 -1.19 -51.04
CA VAL A 2 -1.17 -0.26 -49.96
C VAL A 2 -0.67 -1.10 -48.79
N ASN A 3 0.62 -0.99 -48.50
CA ASN A 3 1.29 -1.71 -47.42
C ASN A 3 1.12 -0.93 -46.11
N ASN A 4 0.10 -1.26 -45.32
CA ASN A 4 -0.12 -0.64 -44.01
C ASN A 4 0.87 -1.23 -42.99
N LYS A 5 2.00 -0.55 -42.78
CA LYS A 5 2.87 -0.80 -41.63
C LYS A 5 2.19 -0.24 -40.37
N SER A 6 1.65 -1.11 -39.53
CA SER A 6 1.15 -0.76 -38.20
C SER A 6 2.29 -0.33 -37.29
N LYS A 7 2.09 0.73 -36.50
CA LYS A 7 3.05 1.21 -35.49
C LYS A 7 3.36 0.09 -34.48
N PRO A 8 4.63 -0.15 -34.10
CA PRO A 8 4.95 -1.14 -33.08
C PRO A 8 4.37 -0.70 -31.74
N GLY A 9 3.61 -1.58 -31.10
CA GLY A 9 3.10 -1.38 -29.74
C GLY A 9 4.23 -1.30 -28.70
N ARG A 10 3.87 -0.97 -27.45
CA ARG A 10 4.82 -0.97 -26.31
C ARG A 10 5.51 -2.33 -26.21
N LYS A 11 6.85 -2.33 -26.18
CA LYS A 11 7.64 -3.57 -26.02
C LYS A 11 7.18 -4.31 -24.78
N GLN A 12 6.96 -5.62 -24.89
CA GLN A 12 6.61 -6.46 -23.75
C GLN A 12 7.75 -6.44 -22.71
N ASN A 13 7.39 -6.53 -21.43
CA ASN A 13 8.36 -6.57 -20.34
C ASN A 13 9.27 -7.79 -20.48
N GLY A 14 10.58 -7.59 -20.25
CA GLY A 14 11.61 -8.62 -20.41
C GLY A 14 11.37 -9.88 -19.59
N VAL A 15 10.56 -9.83 -18.51
CA VAL A 15 10.21 -11.03 -17.73
C VAL A 15 9.58 -12.14 -18.58
N TRP A 16 8.83 -11.80 -19.62
CA TRP A 16 8.14 -12.78 -20.47
C TRP A 16 9.08 -13.68 -21.27
N THR A 17 10.37 -13.36 -21.39
CA THR A 17 11.35 -14.25 -22.01
C THR A 17 11.49 -15.58 -21.27
N TYR A 18 11.15 -15.62 -19.97
CA TYR A 18 11.26 -16.78 -19.10
C TYR A 18 9.94 -17.54 -18.91
N PHE A 19 8.86 -17.11 -19.58
CA PHE A 19 7.53 -17.72 -19.46
C PHE A 19 6.94 -18.08 -20.82
N LYS A 20 6.13 -19.13 -20.88
CA LYS A 20 5.25 -19.39 -22.02
C LYS A 20 4.00 -18.54 -21.83
N GLN A 21 3.74 -17.65 -22.78
CA GLN A 21 2.60 -16.73 -22.76
C GLN A 21 1.46 -17.32 -23.60
N THR A 22 0.23 -17.30 -23.08
CA THR A 22 -0.95 -17.66 -23.87
C THR A 22 -2.01 -16.55 -23.75
N PRO A 23 -2.51 -15.99 -24.86
CA PRO A 23 -3.50 -14.92 -24.81
C PRO A 23 -4.84 -15.43 -24.28
N LEU A 24 -5.50 -14.62 -23.45
CA LEU A 24 -6.84 -14.87 -22.96
C LEU A 24 -7.89 -14.21 -23.87
N LYS A 25 -9.16 -14.58 -23.69
CA LYS A 25 -10.30 -14.00 -24.41
C LYS A 25 -10.42 -12.48 -24.21
N SER A 26 -9.87 -11.95 -23.11
CA SER A 26 -9.83 -10.52 -22.81
C SER A 26 -8.54 -9.88 -23.36
N ALA A 27 -8.69 -8.77 -24.09
CA ALA A 27 -7.57 -8.05 -24.67
C ALA A 27 -6.57 -7.60 -23.59
N GLY A 28 -5.27 -7.81 -23.83
CA GLY A 28 -4.19 -7.38 -22.94
C GLY A 28 -3.94 -8.28 -21.72
N HIS A 29 -4.67 -9.39 -21.56
CA HIS A 29 -4.43 -10.37 -20.50
C HIS A 29 -3.91 -11.69 -21.06
N TYR A 30 -3.01 -12.31 -20.30
CA TYR A 30 -2.34 -13.53 -20.69
C TYR A 30 -2.31 -14.50 -19.52
N SER A 31 -2.43 -15.79 -19.81
CA SER A 31 -1.95 -16.82 -18.90
C SER A 31 -0.44 -17.01 -19.09
N GLY A 32 0.21 -17.53 -18.06
CA GLY A 32 1.64 -17.78 -18.05
C GLY A 32 1.96 -19.18 -17.53
N GLU A 33 3.01 -19.79 -18.08
CA GLU A 33 3.65 -20.99 -17.53
C GLU A 33 5.15 -20.72 -17.40
N CYS A 34 5.72 -21.00 -16.23
CA CYS A 34 7.17 -20.90 -16.02
C CYS A 34 7.91 -21.89 -16.91
N LYS A 35 8.95 -21.44 -17.63
CA LYS A 35 9.75 -22.34 -18.48
C LYS A 35 10.64 -23.30 -17.68
N PHE A 36 10.87 -23.04 -16.40
CA PHE A 36 11.75 -23.81 -15.53
C PHE A 36 10.97 -24.83 -14.70
N CYS A 37 10.13 -24.37 -13.76
CA CYS A 37 9.39 -25.23 -12.85
C CYS A 37 7.95 -25.58 -13.33
N HIS A 38 7.54 -25.09 -14.50
CA HIS A 38 6.21 -25.33 -15.07
C HIS A 38 5.00 -24.89 -14.24
N LYS A 39 5.19 -24.07 -13.20
CA LYS A 39 4.08 -23.40 -12.48
C LYS A 39 3.23 -22.59 -13.46
N LYS A 40 1.91 -22.68 -13.32
CA LYS A 40 0.93 -22.05 -14.24
C LYS A 40 0.11 -20.99 -13.53
N TRP A 41 -0.19 -19.91 -14.24
CA TRP A 41 -1.11 -18.86 -13.82
C TRP A 41 -2.21 -18.70 -14.86
N GLN A 42 -3.47 -18.84 -14.45
CA GLN A 42 -4.62 -18.56 -15.32
C GLN A 42 -4.62 -17.10 -15.79
N ARG A 43 -4.17 -16.17 -14.93
CA ARG A 43 -3.92 -14.77 -15.28
C ARG A 43 -2.57 -14.36 -14.70
N ALA A 44 -1.63 -14.07 -15.59
CA ALA A 44 -0.25 -13.73 -15.23
C ALA A 44 -0.04 -12.21 -15.26
N TYR A 45 0.47 -11.69 -14.14
CA TYR A 45 0.86 -10.28 -13.97
C TYR A 45 2.38 -10.19 -13.83
N ILE A 46 2.97 -9.14 -14.40
CA ILE A 46 4.43 -8.94 -14.44
C ILE A 46 5.05 -9.09 -13.04
N GLY A 47 4.51 -8.44 -12.02
CA GLY A 47 5.06 -8.52 -10.65
C GLY A 47 5.04 -9.92 -10.05
N ILE A 48 4.00 -10.72 -10.34
CA ILE A 48 3.93 -12.12 -9.91
C ILE A 48 4.99 -12.96 -10.62
N LEU A 49 5.19 -12.72 -11.92
CA LEU A 49 6.20 -13.44 -12.69
C LEU A 49 7.63 -13.10 -12.22
N GLN A 50 7.89 -11.82 -11.93
CA GLN A 50 9.17 -11.36 -11.39
C GLN A 50 9.43 -11.96 -10.00
N SER A 51 8.46 -11.86 -9.08
CA SER A 51 8.59 -12.43 -7.74
C SER A 51 8.76 -13.95 -7.78
N HIS A 52 8.07 -14.64 -8.69
CA HIS A 52 8.25 -16.08 -8.86
C HIS A 52 9.70 -16.43 -9.23
N LEU A 53 10.30 -15.76 -10.21
CA LEU A 53 11.69 -16.00 -10.61
C LEU A 53 12.69 -15.68 -9.50
N ALA A 54 12.43 -14.63 -8.72
CA ALA A 54 13.31 -14.21 -7.65
C ALA A 54 13.21 -15.12 -6.40
N ASN A 55 12.00 -15.43 -5.95
CA ASN A 55 11.74 -15.92 -4.59
C ASN A 55 11.20 -17.36 -4.52
N GLU A 56 10.57 -17.87 -5.58
CA GLU A 56 9.78 -19.12 -5.48
C GLU A 56 10.26 -20.25 -6.41
N CYS A 57 10.92 -19.92 -7.53
CA CYS A 57 11.23 -20.91 -8.55
C CYS A 57 12.48 -21.72 -8.20
N THR A 58 12.30 -22.99 -7.81
CA THR A 58 13.40 -23.91 -7.43
C THR A 58 14.27 -24.33 -8.60
N ASP A 59 13.71 -24.35 -9.81
CA ASP A 59 14.41 -24.81 -11.02
C ASP A 59 14.97 -23.65 -11.86
N CYS A 60 14.84 -22.41 -11.39
CA CYS A 60 15.33 -21.23 -12.10
C CYS A 60 16.87 -21.18 -12.04
N PRO A 61 17.56 -20.95 -13.17
CA PRO A 61 18.99 -20.69 -13.16
C PRO A 61 19.37 -19.53 -12.24
N GLU A 62 20.45 -19.69 -11.48
CA GLU A 62 20.89 -18.76 -10.44
C GLU A 62 21.15 -17.35 -10.98
N GLU A 63 21.71 -17.22 -12.18
CA GLU A 63 21.94 -15.93 -12.84
C GLU A 63 20.64 -15.13 -13.04
N ILE A 64 19.57 -15.82 -13.44
CA ILE A 64 18.26 -15.22 -13.70
C ILE A 64 17.58 -14.90 -12.37
N GLN A 65 17.67 -15.80 -11.39
CA GLN A 65 17.14 -15.57 -10.06
C GLN A 65 17.80 -14.34 -9.41
N ASN A 66 19.13 -14.27 -9.40
CA ASN A 66 19.90 -13.15 -8.84
C ASN A 66 19.61 -11.83 -9.56
N TYR A 67 19.45 -11.86 -10.89
CA TYR A 67 19.03 -10.67 -11.64
C TYR A 67 17.67 -10.14 -11.16
N TRP A 68 16.66 -11.01 -11.05
CA TRP A 68 15.33 -10.58 -10.61
C TRP A 68 15.25 -10.25 -9.12
N LEU A 69 16.06 -10.91 -8.27
CA LEU A 69 16.25 -10.53 -6.87
C LEU A 69 16.78 -9.09 -6.78
N GLY A 70 17.87 -8.78 -7.49
CA GLY A 70 18.44 -7.44 -7.53
C GLY A 70 17.49 -6.40 -8.13
N PHE A 71 16.77 -6.75 -9.20
CA PHE A 71 15.79 -5.87 -9.83
C PHE A 71 14.64 -5.52 -8.88
N ILE A 72 14.12 -6.49 -8.12
CA ILE A 72 13.04 -6.26 -7.15
C ILE A 72 13.56 -5.43 -5.98
N ALA A 73 14.71 -5.79 -5.41
CA ALA A 73 15.31 -5.06 -4.29
C ALA A 73 15.63 -3.59 -4.64
N ALA A 74 16.10 -3.33 -5.85
CA ALA A 74 16.42 -1.97 -6.30
C ALA A 74 15.16 -1.12 -6.62
N LYS A 75 14.02 -1.77 -6.91
CA LYS A 75 12.77 -1.05 -7.20
C LYS A 75 12.24 -0.28 -5.98
N ASP A 76 12.55 -0.74 -4.77
CA ASP A 76 12.17 -0.07 -3.52
C ASP A 76 13.07 1.14 -3.21
N SER A 77 14.15 1.36 -3.97
CA SER A 77 15.18 2.36 -3.67
C SER A 77 15.17 3.62 -4.56
N LEU A 78 14.18 3.80 -5.45
CA LEU A 78 14.10 4.97 -6.33
C LEU A 78 12.66 5.46 -6.53
N ASP A 79 12.55 6.79 -6.54
CA ASP A 79 11.34 7.63 -6.60
C ASP A 79 10.26 7.20 -7.62
N ASP A 80 9.03 7.56 -7.29
CA ASP A 80 7.80 7.48 -8.09
C ASP A 80 8.01 7.64 -9.62
N ASP A 81 7.96 6.53 -10.36
CA ASP A 81 7.43 6.55 -11.74
C ASP A 81 6.21 5.62 -11.83
N ASP A 82 5.09 6.30 -11.86
CA ASP A 82 3.73 5.85 -11.99
C ASP A 82 3.57 4.73 -13.04
N SER A 83 3.19 3.54 -12.58
CA SER A 83 2.68 2.47 -13.44
C SER A 83 1.20 2.20 -13.19
N ALA A 84 0.38 3.24 -13.35
CA ALA A 84 -0.99 3.09 -13.80
C ALA A 84 -1.34 4.18 -14.83
N SER A 85 -1.45 3.77 -16.09
CA SER A 85 -1.88 4.59 -17.22
C SER A 85 -3.25 5.25 -17.02
N ILE A 86 -3.31 6.59 -17.07
CA ILE A 86 -4.41 7.32 -17.72
C ILE A 86 -3.81 8.35 -18.68
N ALA A 87 -4.20 8.21 -19.95
CA ALA A 87 -3.83 9.11 -21.02
C ALA A 87 -4.51 10.48 -20.85
N SER A 88 -3.72 11.55 -20.95
CA SER A 88 -4.08 12.68 -21.82
C SER A 88 -2.83 13.44 -22.23
N SER A 89 -2.64 13.49 -23.54
CA SER A 89 -1.61 14.20 -24.25
C SER A 89 -1.84 15.72 -24.24
N THR A 90 -0.75 16.43 -24.56
CA THR A 90 -0.64 17.81 -25.05
C THR A 90 -0.62 18.87 -23.94
N GLY A 91 0.44 19.66 -23.73
CA GLY A 91 1.69 19.85 -24.44
C GLY A 91 2.26 21.22 -24.04
N SER A 92 3.57 21.40 -24.25
CA SER A 92 4.29 22.66 -24.51
C SER A 92 5.48 22.88 -23.58
N ASN A 93 6.65 22.76 -24.20
CA ASN A 93 7.92 23.25 -23.71
C ASN A 93 7.81 24.72 -23.26
N LYS A 94 8.17 25.02 -22.01
CA LYS A 94 8.65 26.35 -21.65
C LYS A 94 9.79 26.22 -20.65
N LYS A 95 11.01 26.22 -21.19
CA LYS A 95 12.27 26.37 -20.47
C LYS A 95 12.19 27.69 -19.67
N ARG A 96 11.85 27.63 -18.39
CA ARG A 96 11.97 28.75 -17.45
C ARG A 96 13.32 28.65 -16.77
N LYS A 97 14.13 29.70 -16.92
CA LYS A 97 15.32 29.93 -16.09
C LYS A 97 14.84 30.07 -14.65
N VAL A 98 15.25 29.16 -13.76
CA VAL A 98 15.08 29.32 -12.32
C VAL A 98 16.36 29.98 -11.81
N ALA A 99 16.23 31.22 -11.32
CA ALA A 99 17.24 31.81 -10.48
C ALA A 99 17.28 31.00 -9.17
N SER A 100 18.42 30.41 -8.84
CA SER A 100 18.59 29.59 -7.65
C SER A 100 18.65 30.49 -6.41
N ASN A 101 17.49 30.79 -5.85
CA ASN A 101 17.39 31.11 -4.43
C ASN A 101 16.96 29.81 -3.75
N GLY A 102 17.78 29.31 -2.83
CA GLY A 102 17.69 27.97 -2.23
C GLY A 102 16.28 27.66 -1.72
N GLN A 103 15.52 26.91 -2.51
CA GLN A 103 14.40 26.14 -2.01
C GLN A 103 14.99 24.91 -1.36
N THR A 104 14.75 24.75 -0.06
CA THR A 104 14.93 23.48 0.63
C THR A 104 13.96 22.46 0.05
N GLU A 105 14.27 21.18 0.14
CA GLU A 105 13.35 20.15 -0.32
C GLU A 105 12.02 20.25 0.46
N ILE A 106 10.93 19.80 -0.16
CA ILE A 106 9.61 19.85 0.49
C ILE A 106 9.66 19.09 1.82
N ASP A 107 10.41 17.99 1.89
CA ASP A 107 10.62 17.22 3.11
C ASP A 107 11.30 18.02 4.21
N ASP A 108 12.37 18.78 3.91
CA ASP A 108 13.02 19.64 4.91
C ASP A 108 12.03 20.59 5.59
N PHE A 109 11.04 21.11 4.85
CA PHE A 109 10.01 21.99 5.42
C PHE A 109 9.06 21.25 6.37
N PHE A 110 8.71 20.00 6.06
CA PHE A 110 7.79 19.20 6.88
C PHE A 110 8.47 18.51 8.06
N GLU A 111 9.72 18.11 7.90
CA GLU A 111 10.54 17.45 8.93
C GLU A 111 10.98 18.44 10.01
N ASN A 112 11.31 19.67 9.65
CA ASN A 112 11.76 20.67 10.63
C ASN A 112 10.61 21.39 11.34
N ARG A 113 9.35 21.15 10.95
CA ARG A 113 8.18 21.80 11.56
C ARG A 113 7.66 21.00 12.75
N GLU A 114 7.52 21.67 13.89
CA GLU A 114 6.82 21.14 15.06
C GLU A 114 5.44 20.60 14.69
N LEU A 115 5.11 19.41 15.20
CA LEU A 115 3.81 18.79 14.96
C LEU A 115 2.75 19.49 15.82
N PRO A 116 1.73 20.14 15.23
CA PRO A 116 0.66 20.76 16.01
C PRO A 116 -0.07 19.73 16.86
N GLU A 117 -0.39 20.07 18.11
CA GLU A 117 -1.06 19.16 19.05
C GLU A 117 -2.38 18.60 18.49
N SER A 118 -3.13 19.42 17.74
CA SER A 118 -4.37 18.99 17.07
C SER A 118 -4.15 17.90 16.01
N LYS A 119 -3.00 17.93 15.32
CA LYS A 119 -2.60 16.90 14.36
C LYS A 119 -2.10 15.65 15.08
N ALA A 120 -1.29 15.79 16.14
CA ALA A 120 -0.88 14.65 16.96
C ALA A 120 -2.11 13.92 17.54
N ALA A 121 -3.07 14.65 18.10
CA ALA A 121 -4.32 14.09 18.59
C ALA A 121 -5.17 13.42 17.48
N ALA A 122 -5.10 13.91 16.24
CA ALA A 122 -5.76 13.25 15.11
C ALA A 122 -5.07 11.93 14.72
N ILE A 123 -3.73 11.88 14.77
CA ILE A 123 -2.94 10.66 14.57
C ILE A 123 -3.26 9.65 15.67
N ASP A 124 -3.25 10.05 16.95
CA ASP A 124 -3.59 9.19 18.08
C ASP A 124 -4.97 8.54 17.91
N ARG A 125 -5.96 9.32 17.45
CA ARG A 125 -7.32 8.83 17.16
C ARG A 125 -7.36 7.83 16.02
N ALA A 126 -6.65 8.10 14.93
CA ALA A 126 -6.56 7.16 13.81
C ALA A 126 -5.88 5.86 14.26
N LEU A 127 -4.83 5.97 15.07
CA LEU A 127 -4.05 4.86 15.58
C LEU A 127 -4.89 3.96 16.49
N ILE A 128 -5.55 4.49 17.52
CA ILE A 128 -6.39 3.66 18.39
C ILE A 128 -7.54 2.99 17.63
N ARG A 129 -8.14 3.67 16.64
CA ARG A 129 -9.19 3.08 15.79
C ARG A 129 -8.65 1.94 14.95
N ALA A 130 -7.48 2.09 14.35
CA ALA A 130 -6.84 1.01 13.60
C ALA A 130 -6.58 -0.21 14.51
N PHE A 131 -6.07 0.02 15.72
CA PHE A 131 -5.80 -1.08 16.66
C PHE A 131 -7.08 -1.82 17.07
N VAL A 132 -8.15 -1.09 17.40
CA VAL A 132 -9.41 -1.72 17.83
C VAL A 132 -10.13 -2.39 16.65
N CYS A 133 -10.32 -1.68 15.54
CA CYS A 133 -11.10 -2.18 14.40
C CYS A 133 -10.41 -3.34 13.67
N CYS A 134 -9.07 -3.36 13.65
CA CYS A 134 -8.31 -4.44 13.02
C CYS A 134 -7.86 -5.52 14.01
N GLY A 135 -8.22 -5.42 15.29
CA GLY A 135 -7.87 -6.41 16.32
C GLY A 135 -6.35 -6.51 16.57
N ILE A 136 -5.62 -5.41 16.42
CA ILE A 136 -4.16 -5.37 16.62
C ILE A 136 -3.89 -5.38 18.13
N PRO A 137 -3.05 -6.31 18.65
CA PRO A 137 -2.67 -6.29 20.06
C PRO A 137 -1.98 -4.97 20.44
N PHE A 138 -2.38 -4.36 21.56
CA PHE A 138 -1.77 -3.09 22.00
C PHE A 138 -0.26 -3.18 22.26
N ALA A 139 0.30 -4.37 22.45
CA ALA A 139 1.75 -4.57 22.56
C ALA A 139 2.52 -4.12 21.30
N VAL A 140 1.87 -4.11 20.12
CA VAL A 140 2.52 -3.74 18.86
C VAL A 140 3.00 -2.28 18.87
N ILE A 141 2.33 -1.36 19.59
CA ILE A 141 2.73 0.06 19.61
C ILE A 141 4.11 0.31 20.25
N ASP A 142 4.53 -0.59 21.15
CA ASP A 142 5.84 -0.52 21.80
C ASP A 142 6.91 -1.30 21.03
N SER A 143 6.55 -1.98 19.94
CA SER A 143 7.52 -2.68 19.08
C SER A 143 8.47 -1.68 18.40
N PRO A 144 9.79 -1.92 18.40
CA PRO A 144 10.74 -1.04 17.73
C PRO A 144 10.45 -0.91 16.23
N PHE A 145 10.05 -2.00 15.57
CA PHE A 145 9.70 -1.99 14.14
C PHE A 145 8.46 -1.13 13.84
N PHE A 146 7.47 -1.14 14.74
CA PHE A 146 6.27 -0.33 14.56
C PHE A 146 6.54 1.14 14.83
N ARG A 147 7.38 1.44 15.82
CA ARG A 147 7.84 2.81 16.08
C ARG A 147 8.67 3.35 14.92
N GLU A 148 9.55 2.54 14.36
CA GLU A 148 10.31 2.90 13.16
C GLU A 148 9.37 3.28 12.01
N LEU A 149 8.35 2.47 11.72
CA LEU A 149 7.31 2.81 10.74
C LEU A 149 6.66 4.18 11.03
N LEU A 150 6.30 4.47 12.28
CA LEU A 150 5.68 5.74 12.65
C LEU A 150 6.65 6.92 12.47
N TYR A 151 7.93 6.74 12.78
CA TYR A 151 8.94 7.78 12.60
C TYR A 151 9.24 8.06 11.13
N GLN A 152 9.30 7.03 10.28
CA GLN A 152 9.43 7.19 8.83
C GLN A 152 8.23 7.95 8.22
N LEU A 153 7.03 7.76 8.77
CA LEU A 153 5.85 8.52 8.33
C LEU A 153 5.78 9.93 8.91
N ARG A 154 6.22 10.12 10.17
CA ARG A 154 6.22 11.42 10.84
C ARG A 154 7.30 11.49 11.93
N PRO A 155 8.48 12.06 11.64
CA PRO A 155 9.61 12.07 12.59
C PRO A 155 9.31 12.78 13.92
N ASN A 156 8.58 13.90 13.88
CA ASN A 156 8.25 14.70 15.07
C ASN A 156 7.01 14.21 15.83
N TYR A 157 6.45 13.05 15.49
CA TYR A 157 5.36 12.45 16.25
C TYR A 157 5.93 11.56 17.34
N THR A 158 5.48 11.74 18.57
CA THR A 158 5.82 10.85 19.69
C THR A 158 4.70 9.83 19.87
N PRO A 159 4.90 8.55 19.49
CA PRO A 159 3.85 7.56 19.60
C PRO A 159 3.44 7.33 21.06
N PRO A 160 2.14 7.06 21.34
CA PRO A 160 1.68 6.72 22.66
C PRO A 160 2.29 5.39 23.11
N THR A 161 2.46 5.22 24.43
CA THR A 161 2.82 3.92 24.99
C THR A 161 1.62 2.97 24.98
N ARG A 162 1.86 1.67 25.08
CA ARG A 162 0.76 0.68 25.25
C ARG A 162 -0.20 1.04 26.37
N LYS A 163 0.31 1.56 27.50
CA LYS A 163 -0.53 2.00 28.62
C LYS A 163 -1.43 3.16 28.23
N VAL A 164 -0.86 4.22 27.65
CA VAL A 164 -1.64 5.38 27.19
C VAL A 164 -2.68 4.96 26.15
N LEU A 165 -2.30 4.08 25.22
CA LEU A 165 -3.19 3.60 24.18
C LEU A 165 -4.38 2.82 24.75
N SER A 166 -4.12 1.87 25.66
CA SER A 166 -5.14 0.97 26.22
C SER A 166 -5.98 1.58 27.34
N GLU A 167 -5.40 2.47 28.16
CA GLU A 167 -6.07 3.01 29.35
C GLU A 167 -6.65 4.40 29.13
N SER A 168 -6.06 5.21 28.24
CA SER A 168 -6.54 6.59 27.99
C SER A 168 -7.23 6.70 26.64
N LEU A 169 -6.51 6.43 25.54
CA LEU A 169 -7.05 6.65 24.19
C LEU A 169 -8.25 5.75 23.89
N LEU A 170 -8.20 4.49 24.32
CA LEU A 170 -9.34 3.58 24.20
C LEU A 170 -10.58 4.12 24.91
N ASN A 171 -10.45 4.50 26.18
CA ASN A 171 -11.56 5.04 26.98
C ASN A 171 -12.13 6.34 26.40
N GLN A 172 -11.27 7.20 25.85
CA GLN A 172 -11.69 8.42 25.16
C GLN A 172 -12.48 8.11 23.89
N GLU A 173 -12.01 7.18 23.05
CA GLU A 173 -12.77 6.79 21.85
C GLU A 173 -14.08 6.08 22.19
N THR A 174 -14.10 5.18 23.18
CA THR A 174 -15.34 4.56 23.67
C THR A 174 -16.34 5.62 24.11
N SER A 175 -15.90 6.63 24.85
CA SER A 175 -16.76 7.74 25.28
C SER A 175 -17.32 8.54 24.10
N ARG A 176 -16.51 8.78 23.07
CA ARG A 176 -16.96 9.47 21.83
C ARG A 176 -17.99 8.66 21.07
N VAL A 177 -17.74 7.36 20.90
CA VAL A 177 -18.66 6.43 20.22
C VAL A 177 -19.97 6.34 21.00
N ASN A 178 -19.92 6.12 22.32
CA ASN A 178 -21.11 6.09 23.16
C ASN A 178 -21.90 7.40 23.09
N LYS A 179 -21.23 8.55 23.09
CA LYS A 179 -21.89 9.85 22.92
C LYS A 179 -22.58 9.98 21.55
N ALA A 180 -21.95 9.49 20.48
CA ALA A 180 -22.54 9.49 19.14
C ALA A 180 -23.75 8.55 19.05
N ILE A 181 -23.64 7.34 19.60
CA ILE A 181 -24.72 6.35 19.69
C ILE A 181 -25.90 6.94 20.47
N ASN A 182 -25.66 7.51 21.66
CA ASN A 182 -26.73 8.09 22.47
C ASN A 182 -27.46 9.22 21.73
N LYS A 183 -26.72 10.07 21.02
CA LYS A 183 -27.33 11.11 20.17
C LYS A 183 -28.21 10.51 19.07
N GLU A 184 -27.78 9.42 18.44
CA GLU A 184 -28.57 8.74 17.41
C GLU A 184 -29.83 8.07 18.00
N LEU A 185 -29.70 7.45 19.18
CA LEU A 185 -30.80 6.84 19.90
C LEU A 185 -31.87 7.87 20.32
N GLU A 186 -31.46 9.06 20.79
CA GLU A 186 -32.38 10.15 21.16
C GLU A 186 -33.29 10.60 20.00
N HIS A 187 -32.82 10.50 18.75
CA HIS A 187 -33.58 10.91 17.56
C HIS A 187 -34.33 9.75 16.90
N SER A 188 -34.14 8.52 17.39
CA SER A 188 -34.73 7.31 16.80
C SER A 188 -36.09 6.98 17.44
N GLN A 189 -37.07 6.64 16.62
CA GLN A 189 -38.38 6.12 17.07
C GLN A 189 -38.55 4.66 16.66
N ASN A 190 -39.31 3.89 17.44
CA ASN A 190 -39.63 2.48 17.16
C ASN A 190 -38.43 1.51 17.17
N LEU A 191 -37.48 1.70 18.11
CA LEU A 191 -36.36 0.77 18.32
C LEU A 191 -36.86 -0.55 18.91
N THR A 192 -36.36 -1.67 18.40
CA THR A 192 -36.64 -3.02 18.93
C THR A 192 -35.34 -3.69 19.35
N LEU A 193 -35.36 -4.37 20.50
CA LEU A 193 -34.20 -5.11 21.02
C LEU A 193 -34.31 -6.57 20.58
N GLY A 194 -33.30 -7.07 19.86
CA GLY A 194 -33.18 -8.49 19.52
C GLY A 194 -32.39 -9.24 20.60
N ASN A 195 -33.04 -10.16 21.32
CA ASN A 195 -32.35 -11.08 22.22
C ASN A 195 -31.89 -12.33 21.45
N TYR A 196 -30.58 -12.50 21.29
CA TYR A 196 -29.99 -13.70 20.69
C TYR A 196 -29.44 -14.60 21.80
N PHE A 197 -30.10 -15.74 22.06
CA PHE A 197 -29.57 -16.78 22.92
C PHE A 197 -28.57 -17.63 22.13
N LEU A 198 -27.27 -17.42 22.36
CA LEU A 198 -26.22 -18.31 21.86
C LEU A 198 -26.31 -19.63 22.63
N SER A 199 -26.98 -20.63 22.05
CA SER A 199 -26.96 -22.01 22.55
C SER A 199 -25.54 -22.56 22.40
N SER A 200 -24.76 -22.57 23.48
CA SER A 200 -23.50 -23.29 23.58
C SER A 200 -23.77 -24.77 23.32
N ARG A 201 -23.39 -25.30 22.15
CA ARG A 201 -23.33 -26.75 21.95
C ARG A 201 -22.10 -27.25 22.73
N SER A 202 -22.37 -27.94 23.83
CA SER A 202 -21.42 -28.77 24.58
C SER A 202 -20.93 -29.94 23.75
#